data_AF-A0A1B0BEH1-F1
#
_entry.id   AF-A0A1B0BEH1-F1
#
_cell.length_a   1.000
_cell.length_b   1.000
_cell.length_c   1.000
_cell.angle_alpha   90.00
_cell.angle_beta   90.00
_cell.angle_gamma   90.00
#
_symmetry.space_group_name_H-M   'P 1'
#
loop_
_entity.id
_entity.type
_entity.pdbx_description
1 polymer ?
#
loop_
_entity_poly.entity_id
_entity_poly.type
_entity_poly.pdbx_seq_one_letter_code
_entity_poly.pdbx_strand_id
1 'polypeptide(L)'
;MSDASSNGESKFGFKDKEKAKETLIRLESHDMQYRKLTVRGLLGRAKRVLSMTKAEDKLKNISEAIDVFEKWLDENGGGAGNQNSKTDKEDKVETVPGLGFKDKEAVKTTLKILEDRDPEYQKFAIKGLIGSAKRVLAGTKNEEKIKSIKEGIQMLEDFLEKFETENMMKDNRAYLPYDFIVELPEPIDKLQAEFIKVYGGAKVHGNYKHLRTLYPEECDQTSWDIVRNRNIKKILEKIKTEESKLFNVEDGKPTELHMQLIHWAYSPQPDKIKAYIEQMAKEKKAKAEKRKCDENLHEMNDPEEIKEKMENGPSPEKKVKAS
;
A
#
# COMPACT_ATOMS: atom_id res chain seq x y z
N MET A 1 35.46 25.68 48.09
CA MET A 1 36.57 26.57 47.72
C MET A 1 36.59 26.67 46.21
N SER A 2 36.40 27.90 45.75
CA SER A 2 36.62 28.45 44.40
C SER A 2 38.00 28.04 43.86
N ASP A 3 38.23 27.89 42.56
CA ASP A 3 38.18 28.86 41.44
C ASP A 3 38.41 28.05 40.14
N ALA A 4 38.18 28.45 38.89
CA ALA A 4 37.65 29.64 38.25
C ALA A 4 37.37 29.27 36.77
N SER A 5 36.57 30.11 36.12
CA SER A 5 36.13 30.08 34.73
C SER A 5 37.20 29.74 33.67
N SER A 6 36.85 28.80 32.78
CA SER A 6 37.39 28.69 31.43
C SER A 6 36.21 28.62 30.46
N ASN A 7 36.11 29.63 29.60
CA ASN A 7 35.21 29.87 28.46
C ASN A 7 34.20 28.77 28.10
N GLY A 8 32.94 29.16 27.84
CA GLY A 8 31.79 28.32 27.50
C GLY A 8 31.92 27.46 26.23
N GLU A 9 32.86 26.53 26.23
CA GLU A 9 32.95 25.43 25.29
C GLU A 9 31.89 24.39 25.65
N SER A 10 30.91 24.22 24.75
CA SER A 10 29.97 23.11 24.80
C SER A 10 30.71 21.79 25.06
N LYS A 11 30.24 21.02 26.06
CA LYS A 11 30.81 19.72 26.49
C LYS A 11 31.05 18.73 25.34
N PHE A 12 30.31 18.89 24.25
CA PHE A 12 30.39 18.12 23.00
C PHE A 12 30.56 19.06 21.79
N GLY A 13 31.35 18.67 20.79
CA GLY A 13 31.69 19.54 19.66
C GLY A 13 32.14 18.80 18.39
N PHE A 14 32.35 19.55 17.31
CA PHE A 14 32.68 19.05 15.97
C PHE A 14 33.57 20.01 15.16
N LYS A 15 34.42 20.77 15.84
CA LYS A 15 35.29 21.77 15.20
C LYS A 15 36.21 21.15 14.14
N ASP A 16 36.69 19.94 14.43
CA ASP A 16 37.58 19.13 13.60
C ASP A 16 37.35 17.65 13.92
N LYS A 17 38.06 16.79 13.17
CA LYS A 17 38.02 15.33 13.31
C LYS A 17 38.38 14.85 14.72
N GLU A 18 39.35 15.48 15.37
CA GLU A 18 39.81 15.09 16.70
C GLU A 18 38.74 15.40 17.74
N LYS A 19 38.11 16.57 17.64
CA LYS A 19 37.01 16.98 18.52
C LYS A 19 35.77 16.09 18.36
N ALA A 20 35.48 15.64 17.13
CA ALA A 20 34.41 14.69 16.88
C ALA A 20 34.69 13.35 17.57
N LYS A 21 35.92 12.83 17.48
CA LYS A 21 36.33 11.59 18.18
C LYS A 21 36.30 11.75 19.70
N GLU A 22 36.80 12.86 20.23
CA GLU A 22 36.75 13.16 21.66
C GLU A 22 35.30 13.19 22.16
N THR A 23 34.41 13.76 21.36
CA THR A 23 32.96 13.79 21.65
C THR A 23 32.38 12.38 21.70
N LEU A 24 32.75 11.49 20.79
CA LEU A 24 32.30 10.10 20.80
C LEU A 24 32.79 9.34 22.03
N ILE A 25 34.05 9.53 22.43
CA ILE A 25 34.64 8.91 23.63
C ILE A 25 33.89 9.40 24.89
N ARG A 26 33.66 10.71 25.01
CA ARG A 26 32.91 11.28 26.15
C ARG A 26 31.46 10.78 26.22
N LEU A 27 30.90 10.37 25.10
CA LEU A 27 29.55 9.82 25.01
C LEU A 27 29.49 8.35 25.43
N GLU A 28 30.60 7.62 25.51
CA GLU A 28 30.61 6.18 25.88
C GLU A 28 30.03 5.90 27.27
N SER A 29 30.13 6.85 28.20
CA SER A 29 29.56 6.71 29.55
C SER A 29 28.03 6.84 29.60
N HIS A 30 27.37 7.13 28.48
CA HIS A 30 25.92 7.32 28.39
C HIS A 30 25.25 6.14 27.67
N ASP A 31 23.94 6.00 27.85
CA ASP A 31 23.18 4.97 27.17
C ASP A 31 23.15 5.17 25.64
N MET A 32 22.97 4.07 24.92
CA MET A 32 23.06 4.06 23.45
C MET A 32 22.04 4.98 22.77
N GLN A 33 20.85 5.18 23.35
CA GLN A 33 19.84 6.08 22.77
C GLN A 33 20.26 7.54 22.91
N TYR A 34 20.74 7.94 24.10
CA TYR A 34 21.28 9.28 24.33
C TYR A 34 22.48 9.59 23.43
N ARG A 35 23.38 8.61 23.25
CA ARG A 35 24.52 8.72 22.33
C ARG A 35 24.06 8.99 20.91
N LYS A 36 23.12 8.18 20.39
CA LYS A 36 22.56 8.34 19.03
C LYS A 36 21.89 9.70 18.82
N LEU A 37 21.06 10.13 19.76
CA LEU A 37 20.37 11.43 19.67
C LEU A 37 21.36 12.59 19.68
N THR A 38 22.36 12.53 20.54
CA THR A 38 23.38 13.57 20.66
C THR A 38 24.24 13.66 19.41
N VAL A 39 24.69 12.52 18.87
CA VAL A 39 25.48 12.47 17.62
C VAL A 39 24.65 12.94 16.42
N ARG A 40 23.37 12.55 16.31
CA ARG A 40 22.46 13.07 15.26
C ARG A 40 22.29 14.59 15.33
N GLY A 41 22.09 15.13 16.54
CA GLY A 41 21.97 16.57 16.74
C GLY A 41 23.24 17.33 16.36
N LEU A 42 24.41 16.78 16.69
CA LEU A 42 25.71 17.35 16.31
C LEU A 42 25.95 17.26 14.80
N LEU A 43 25.64 16.12 14.18
CA LEU A 43 25.74 15.93 12.73
C LEU A 43 24.88 16.94 11.95
N GLY A 44 23.62 17.13 12.38
CA GLY A 44 22.73 18.12 11.77
C GLY A 44 23.26 19.56 11.89
N ARG A 45 23.82 19.92 13.04
CA ARG A 45 24.48 21.22 13.24
C ARG A 45 25.75 21.35 12.37
N ALA A 46 26.58 20.32 12.31
CA ALA A 46 27.80 20.30 11.51
C ALA A 46 27.51 20.52 10.02
N LYS A 47 26.51 19.83 9.46
CA LYS A 47 26.07 20.02 8.07
C LYS A 47 25.57 21.45 7.80
N ARG A 48 24.87 22.05 8.76
CA ARG A 48 24.42 23.45 8.66
C ARG A 48 25.58 24.44 8.74
N VAL A 49 26.58 24.19 9.59
CA VAL A 49 27.76 25.05 9.69
C VAL A 49 28.63 24.91 8.44
N LEU A 50 28.77 23.70 7.88
CA LEU A 50 29.47 23.44 6.63
C LEU A 50 28.88 24.28 5.49
N SER A 51 27.55 24.30 5.34
CA SER A 51 26.89 25.07 4.27
C SER A 51 27.01 26.59 4.42
N MET A 52 27.31 27.09 5.61
CA MET A 52 27.49 28.52 5.89
C MET A 52 28.95 28.98 5.88
N THR A 53 29.91 28.04 5.89
CA THR A 53 31.34 28.34 6.00
C THR A 53 31.95 28.58 4.62
N LYS A 54 32.73 29.66 4.47
CA LYS A 54 33.40 30.02 3.21
C LYS A 54 34.92 29.82 3.24
N ALA A 55 35.49 29.55 4.40
CA ALA A 55 36.93 29.35 4.56
C ALA A 55 37.29 27.87 4.27
N GLU A 56 38.16 27.64 3.29
CA GLU A 56 38.51 26.31 2.78
C GLU A 56 39.11 25.38 3.86
N ASP A 57 40.01 25.89 4.70
CA ASP A 57 40.61 25.10 5.78
C ASP A 57 39.57 24.61 6.81
N LYS A 58 38.54 25.44 7.06
CA LYS A 58 37.46 25.10 8.00
C LYS A 58 36.47 24.13 7.38
N LEU A 59 36.24 24.20 6.06
CA LEU A 59 35.38 23.26 5.34
C LEU A 59 35.93 21.84 5.44
N LYS A 60 37.24 21.67 5.23
CA LYS A 60 37.90 20.36 5.36
C LYS A 60 37.74 19.79 6.77
N ASN A 61 38.02 20.58 7.80
CA ASN A 61 37.92 20.15 9.19
C ASN A 61 36.48 19.75 9.58
N ILE A 62 35.47 20.50 9.15
CA ILE A 62 34.06 20.19 9.42
C ILE A 62 33.61 18.96 8.63
N SER A 63 34.04 18.81 7.39
CA SER A 63 33.75 17.63 6.57
C SER A 63 34.31 16.36 7.21
N GLU A 64 35.56 16.40 7.66
CA GLU A 64 36.17 15.25 8.34
C GLU A 64 35.48 14.92 9.68
N ALA A 65 34.96 15.94 10.39
CA ALA A 65 34.16 15.73 11.60
C ALA A 65 32.78 15.09 11.30
N ILE A 66 32.15 15.48 10.18
CA ILE A 66 30.91 14.88 9.69
C ILE A 66 31.11 13.40 9.39
N ASP A 67 32.18 13.04 8.66
CA ASP A 67 32.48 11.65 8.30
C ASP A 67 32.65 10.75 9.54
N VAL A 68 33.26 11.27 10.61
CA VAL A 68 33.41 10.56 11.89
C VAL A 68 32.05 10.23 12.50
N PHE A 69 31.12 11.18 12.51
CA PHE A 69 29.78 10.96 13.06
C PHE A 69 28.90 10.08 12.17
N GLU A 70 28.98 10.21 10.85
CA GLU A 70 28.26 9.34 9.92
C GLU A 70 28.71 7.90 10.06
N LYS A 71 30.03 7.65 10.03
CA LYS A 71 30.60 6.31 10.23
C LYS A 71 30.18 5.72 11.58
N TRP A 72 30.26 6.49 12.66
CA TRP A 72 29.86 6.03 13.99
C TRP A 72 28.35 5.70 14.05
N LEU A 73 27.51 6.53 13.42
CA LEU A 73 26.07 6.28 13.37
C LEU A 73 25.73 5.05 12.52
N ASP A 74 26.46 4.78 11.44
CA ASP A 74 26.26 3.59 10.60
C ASP A 74 26.62 2.31 11.39
N GLU A 75 27.76 2.31 12.08
CA GLU A 75 28.22 1.20 12.92
C GLU A 75 27.28 0.91 14.11
N ASN A 76 26.58 1.94 14.61
CA ASN A 76 25.76 1.82 15.81
C ASN A 76 24.25 1.81 15.52
N GLY A 77 23.79 1.72 14.26
CA GLY A 77 22.37 1.66 13.91
C GLY A 77 21.62 2.98 14.19
N GLY A 78 22.28 4.10 13.90
CA GLY A 78 21.81 5.48 14.05
C GLY A 78 21.92 6.33 12.79
N GLY A 79 22.44 5.77 11.68
CA GLY A 79 22.66 6.45 10.40
C GLY A 79 21.46 7.27 9.93
N ALA A 80 21.72 8.31 9.14
CA ALA A 80 20.68 9.09 8.46
C ALA A 80 19.94 8.29 7.37
N GLY A 81 20.25 6.99 7.23
CA GLY A 81 19.35 6.02 6.63
C GLY A 81 18.17 5.77 7.57
N ASN A 82 17.08 6.48 7.30
CA ASN A 82 15.71 6.08 7.60
C ASN A 82 15.61 4.68 8.23
N GLN A 83 15.30 4.57 9.52
CA GLN A 83 14.63 3.35 10.03
C GLN A 83 13.17 3.25 9.55
N ASN A 84 12.90 3.80 8.36
CA ASN A 84 11.74 3.56 7.51
C ASN A 84 12.16 3.09 6.09
N SER A 85 13.44 2.82 5.81
CA SER A 85 13.92 2.33 4.51
C SER A 85 13.92 0.81 4.39
N LYS A 86 13.02 0.14 5.12
CA LYS A 86 12.54 -1.22 4.81
C LYS A 86 11.12 -1.16 4.24
N THR A 87 10.78 -0.09 3.54
CA THR A 87 9.94 -0.26 2.34
C THR A 87 10.94 -0.44 1.22
N ASP A 88 11.02 -1.66 0.72
CA ASP A 88 11.76 -1.96 -0.50
C ASP A 88 11.39 -0.92 -1.56
N LYS A 89 12.35 -0.53 -2.41
CA LYS A 89 12.07 0.43 -3.50
C LYS A 89 10.89 -0.01 -4.37
N GLU A 90 10.52 -1.29 -4.33
CA GLU A 90 9.38 -1.91 -5.01
C GLU A 90 8.02 -1.46 -4.45
N ASP A 91 7.91 -1.10 -3.16
CA ASP A 91 6.64 -0.68 -2.52
C ASP A 91 6.38 0.83 -2.59
N LYS A 92 7.26 1.59 -3.26
CA LYS A 92 7.08 3.04 -3.40
C LYS A 92 5.98 3.32 -4.43
N VAL A 93 4.77 3.51 -3.92
CA VAL A 93 3.62 3.97 -4.69
C VAL A 93 3.89 5.36 -5.28
N GLU A 94 3.74 5.49 -6.59
CA GLU A 94 3.82 6.77 -7.29
C GLU A 94 2.64 7.67 -6.89
N THR A 95 2.93 8.95 -6.65
CA THR A 95 1.90 9.94 -6.35
C THR A 95 1.20 10.38 -7.63
N VAL A 96 -0.13 10.53 -7.58
CA VAL A 96 -0.90 11.08 -8.71
C VAL A 96 -0.38 12.48 -9.06
N PRO A 97 0.02 12.73 -10.32
CA PRO A 97 0.54 14.03 -10.72
C PRO A 97 -0.57 15.09 -10.81
N GLY A 98 -0.17 16.36 -10.76
CA GLY A 98 -1.07 17.49 -11.02
C GLY A 98 -1.95 17.95 -9.85
N LEU A 99 -1.83 17.34 -8.67
CA LEU A 99 -2.51 17.80 -7.45
C LEU A 99 -1.86 19.10 -6.92
N GLY A 100 -2.69 20.07 -6.51
CA GLY A 100 -2.21 21.38 -6.06
C GLY A 100 -3.24 22.20 -5.28
N PHE A 101 -2.75 23.19 -4.53
CA PHE A 101 -3.56 24.04 -3.63
C PHE A 101 -3.19 25.53 -3.69
N LYS A 102 -2.36 25.93 -4.65
CA LYS A 102 -1.76 27.28 -4.70
C LYS A 102 -2.78 28.41 -4.92
N ASP A 103 -3.86 28.13 -5.65
CA ASP A 103 -4.88 29.07 -6.05
C ASP A 103 -6.18 28.32 -6.39
N LYS A 104 -7.23 29.07 -6.72
CA LYS A 104 -8.56 28.52 -7.03
C LYS A 104 -8.53 27.58 -8.24
N GLU A 105 -7.76 27.90 -9.27
CA GLU A 105 -7.70 27.11 -10.51
C GLU A 105 -6.99 25.78 -10.26
N ALA A 106 -5.89 25.80 -9.51
CA ALA A 106 -5.16 24.60 -9.12
C ALA A 106 -6.04 23.65 -8.29
N VAL A 107 -6.87 24.17 -7.38
CA VAL A 107 -7.81 23.36 -6.62
C VAL A 107 -8.90 22.78 -7.52
N LYS A 108 -9.47 23.55 -8.46
CA LYS A 108 -10.43 23.01 -9.44
C LYS A 108 -9.83 21.89 -10.28
N THR A 109 -8.61 22.07 -10.77
CA THR A 109 -7.87 21.01 -11.49
C THR A 109 -7.64 19.79 -10.60
N THR A 110 -7.30 19.98 -9.33
CA THR A 110 -7.13 18.90 -8.36
C THR A 110 -8.42 18.11 -8.15
N LEU A 111 -9.55 18.79 -7.93
CA LEU A 111 -10.84 18.14 -7.77
C LEU A 111 -11.23 17.35 -9.03
N LYS A 112 -10.94 17.89 -10.22
CA LYS A 112 -11.14 17.19 -11.49
C LYS A 112 -10.25 15.95 -11.64
N ILE A 113 -8.98 16.01 -11.20
CA ILE A 113 -8.07 14.85 -11.24
C ILE A 113 -8.52 13.74 -10.26
N LEU A 114 -9.16 14.12 -9.16
CA LEU A 114 -9.67 13.20 -8.14
C LEU A 114 -11.05 12.64 -8.45
N GLU A 115 -11.77 13.23 -9.40
CA GLU A 115 -13.07 12.74 -9.87
C GLU A 115 -12.99 11.27 -10.30
N ASP A 116 -14.03 10.49 -9.96
CA ASP A 116 -14.14 9.04 -10.20
C ASP A 116 -13.08 8.13 -9.54
N ARG A 117 -12.09 8.67 -8.81
CA ARG A 117 -11.15 7.87 -8.01
C ARG A 117 -11.82 7.30 -6.75
N ASP A 118 -11.14 6.38 -6.07
CA ASP A 118 -11.66 5.80 -4.83
C ASP A 118 -11.98 6.90 -3.79
N PRO A 119 -13.20 6.94 -3.22
CA PRO A 119 -13.60 7.94 -2.22
C PRO A 119 -12.60 8.06 -1.06
N GLU A 120 -12.07 6.92 -0.60
CA GLU A 120 -11.03 6.90 0.43
C GLU A 120 -9.78 7.69 0.01
N TYR A 121 -9.30 7.47 -1.22
CA TYR A 121 -8.15 8.17 -1.76
C TYR A 121 -8.42 9.66 -1.93
N GLN A 122 -9.61 10.04 -2.44
CA GLN A 122 -10.01 11.44 -2.56
C GLN A 122 -9.92 12.14 -1.20
N LYS A 123 -10.53 11.54 -0.16
CA LYS A 123 -10.50 12.07 1.21
C LYS A 123 -9.09 12.26 1.74
N PHE A 124 -8.22 11.25 1.58
CA PHE A 124 -6.84 11.34 2.07
C PHE A 124 -5.98 12.33 1.28
N ALA A 125 -6.12 12.37 -0.05
CA ALA A 125 -5.41 13.32 -0.90
C ALA A 125 -5.77 14.76 -0.52
N ILE A 126 -7.06 15.06 -0.35
CA ILE A 126 -7.54 16.39 0.03
C ILE A 126 -7.06 16.78 1.43
N LYS A 127 -7.16 15.88 2.43
CA LYS A 127 -6.62 16.12 3.78
C LYS A 127 -5.11 16.40 3.75
N GLY A 128 -4.35 15.64 2.95
CA GLY A 128 -2.92 15.84 2.77
C GLY A 128 -2.58 17.19 2.13
N LEU A 129 -3.37 17.63 1.14
CA LEU A 129 -3.23 18.93 0.50
C LEU A 129 -3.55 20.08 1.47
N ILE A 130 -4.63 19.99 2.25
CA ILE A 130 -4.97 21.00 3.27
C ILE A 130 -3.83 21.13 4.29
N GLY A 131 -3.31 20.00 4.79
CA GLY A 131 -2.17 20.00 5.71
C GLY A 131 -0.92 20.65 5.10
N SER A 132 -0.65 20.39 3.83
CA SER A 132 0.46 20.99 3.08
C SER A 132 0.25 22.50 2.87
N ALA A 133 -0.96 22.91 2.52
CA ALA A 133 -1.35 24.30 2.34
C ALA A 133 -1.19 25.11 3.64
N LYS A 134 -1.63 24.56 4.78
CA LYS A 134 -1.47 25.20 6.11
C LYS A 134 0.01 25.39 6.48
N ARG A 135 0.88 24.42 6.17
CA ARG A 135 2.34 24.56 6.36
C ARG A 135 2.94 25.64 5.47
N VAL A 136 2.55 25.71 4.20
CA VAL A 136 3.01 26.76 3.28
C VAL A 136 2.52 28.14 3.73
N LEU A 137 1.27 28.23 4.18
CA LEU A 137 0.68 29.47 4.70
C LEU A 137 1.50 30.06 5.85
N ALA A 138 1.92 29.23 6.81
CA ALA A 138 2.70 29.66 7.97
C ALA A 138 4.05 30.32 7.61
N GLY A 139 4.63 29.96 6.46
CA GLY A 139 5.89 30.53 5.96
C GLY A 139 5.72 31.64 4.92
N THR A 140 4.50 31.91 4.45
CA THR A 140 4.26 32.87 3.36
C THR A 140 4.04 34.26 3.92
N LYS A 141 4.75 35.27 3.38
CA LYS A 141 4.61 36.68 3.78
C LYS A 141 3.84 37.56 2.78
N ASN A 142 3.69 37.09 1.54
CA ASN A 142 2.99 37.83 0.50
C ASN A 142 1.47 37.71 0.70
N GLU A 143 0.79 38.85 0.86
CA GLU A 143 -0.64 38.92 1.19
C GLU A 143 -1.55 38.35 0.10
N GLU A 144 -1.25 38.61 -1.18
CA GLU A 144 -2.02 38.08 -2.30
C GLU A 144 -1.96 36.55 -2.33
N LYS A 145 -0.76 35.98 -2.17
CA LYS A 145 -0.57 34.51 -2.09
C LYS A 145 -1.28 33.91 -0.88
N ILE A 146 -1.21 34.58 0.27
CA ILE A 146 -1.95 34.15 1.48
C ILE A 146 -3.44 34.09 1.18
N LYS A 147 -4.00 35.11 0.52
CA LYS A 147 -5.42 35.13 0.14
C LYS A 147 -5.76 34.01 -0.82
N SER A 148 -4.97 33.81 -1.89
CA SER A 148 -5.20 32.72 -2.86
C SER A 148 -5.12 31.33 -2.23
N ILE A 149 -4.15 31.09 -1.33
CA ILE A 149 -4.02 29.80 -0.62
C ILE A 149 -5.20 29.60 0.34
N LYS A 150 -5.62 30.62 1.08
CA LYS A 150 -6.79 30.53 1.98
C LYS A 150 -8.07 30.20 1.21
N GLU A 151 -8.28 30.86 0.07
CA GLU A 151 -9.42 30.55 -0.82
C GLU A 151 -9.34 29.11 -1.36
N GLY A 152 -8.15 28.62 -1.69
CA GLY A 152 -7.93 27.23 -2.08
C GLY A 152 -8.24 26.24 -0.94
N ILE A 153 -7.75 26.52 0.27
CA ILE A 153 -8.03 25.70 1.47
C ILE A 153 -9.54 25.62 1.72
N GLN A 154 -10.26 26.74 1.64
CA GLN A 154 -11.71 26.75 1.87
C GLN A 154 -12.43 25.83 0.89
N MET A 155 -12.12 25.87 -0.41
CA MET A 155 -12.75 24.97 -1.38
C MET A 155 -12.43 23.48 -1.13
N LEU A 156 -11.24 23.18 -0.62
CA LEU A 156 -10.87 21.82 -0.22
C LEU A 156 -11.62 21.38 1.05
N GLU A 157 -11.82 22.28 2.01
CA GLU A 157 -12.61 22.04 3.24
C GLU A 157 -14.10 21.88 2.90
N ASP A 158 -14.66 22.72 2.02
CA ASP A 158 -16.04 22.59 1.51
C ASP A 158 -16.26 21.25 0.81
N PHE A 159 -15.27 20.77 0.04
CA PHE A 159 -15.31 19.44 -0.56
C PHE A 159 -15.38 18.34 0.52
N LEU A 160 -14.56 18.42 1.57
CA LEU A 160 -14.60 17.44 2.66
C LEU A 160 -15.92 17.48 3.43
N GLU A 161 -16.49 18.67 3.66
CA GLU A 161 -17.80 18.81 4.30
C GLU A 161 -18.90 18.13 3.48
N LYS A 162 -18.94 18.38 2.16
CA LYS A 162 -19.85 17.68 1.24
C LYS A 162 -19.62 16.18 1.24
N PHE A 163 -18.35 15.75 1.24
CA PHE A 163 -17.97 14.35 1.25
C PHE A 163 -18.56 13.61 2.46
N GLU A 164 -18.47 14.19 3.66
CA GLU A 164 -19.04 13.60 4.88
C GLU A 164 -20.58 13.71 4.87
N THR A 165 -21.15 14.85 4.45
CA THR A 165 -22.60 15.10 4.42
C THR A 165 -23.33 14.14 3.48
N GLU A 166 -22.77 13.88 2.30
CA GLU A 166 -23.34 12.94 1.31
C GLU A 166 -22.97 11.47 1.61
N ASN A 167 -22.15 11.26 2.64
CA ASN A 167 -21.58 9.97 3.03
C ASN A 167 -20.92 9.26 1.84
N MET A 168 -20.12 9.98 1.06
CA MET A 168 -19.45 9.47 -0.15
C MET A 168 -18.56 8.25 0.13
N MET A 169 -18.12 8.07 1.38
CA MET A 169 -17.33 6.92 1.80
C MET A 169 -18.05 5.58 1.58
N LYS A 170 -19.39 5.56 1.61
CA LYS A 170 -20.19 4.34 1.36
C LYS A 170 -19.98 3.76 -0.04
N ASP A 171 -19.58 4.60 -0.99
CA ASP A 171 -19.34 4.22 -2.38
C ASP A 171 -17.91 3.70 -2.61
N ASN A 172 -17.11 3.58 -1.54
CA ASN A 172 -15.75 3.05 -1.62
C ASN A 172 -15.76 1.56 -1.98
N ARG A 173 -15.12 1.23 -3.11
CA ARG A 173 -15.12 -0.11 -3.70
C ARG A 173 -13.80 -0.81 -3.44
N ALA A 174 -13.67 -1.33 -2.22
CA ALA A 174 -12.47 -2.04 -1.79
C ALA A 174 -12.04 -3.11 -2.81
N TYR A 175 -10.73 -3.23 -3.03
CA TYR A 175 -10.16 -4.19 -3.96
C TYR A 175 -10.21 -5.59 -3.35
N LEU A 176 -10.63 -6.56 -4.15
CA LEU A 176 -10.42 -7.97 -3.85
C LEU A 176 -8.93 -8.30 -3.96
N PRO A 177 -8.38 -9.15 -3.07
CA PRO A 177 -7.02 -9.65 -3.22
C PRO A 177 -6.82 -10.31 -4.58
N TYR A 178 -5.69 -10.05 -5.23
CA TYR A 178 -5.37 -10.63 -6.54
C TYR A 178 -5.44 -12.17 -6.52
N ASP A 179 -4.96 -12.79 -5.44
CA ASP A 179 -5.00 -14.24 -5.22
C ASP A 179 -6.41 -14.84 -5.31
N PHE A 180 -7.45 -14.07 -5.00
CA PHE A 180 -8.83 -14.55 -5.13
C PHE A 180 -9.27 -14.55 -6.60
N ILE A 181 -8.78 -13.61 -7.39
CA ILE A 181 -9.21 -13.40 -8.78
C ILE A 181 -8.59 -14.47 -9.68
N VAL A 182 -7.32 -14.85 -9.45
CA VAL A 182 -6.61 -15.85 -10.26
C VAL A 182 -7.15 -17.27 -10.11
N GLU A 183 -7.83 -17.58 -9.00
CA GLU A 183 -8.47 -18.88 -8.76
C GLU A 183 -9.80 -19.03 -9.51
N LEU A 184 -10.32 -17.93 -10.07
CA LEU A 184 -11.60 -17.86 -10.77
C LEU A 184 -11.39 -17.93 -12.30
N PRO A 185 -12.46 -18.27 -13.05
CA PRO A 185 -12.39 -18.29 -14.52
C PRO A 185 -11.94 -16.94 -15.10
N GLU A 186 -11.15 -16.99 -16.16
CA GLU A 186 -10.67 -15.78 -16.85
C GLU A 186 -11.84 -14.96 -17.43
N PRO A 187 -11.69 -13.62 -17.50
CA PRO A 187 -12.68 -12.77 -18.12
C PRO A 187 -12.76 -13.01 -19.64
N ILE A 188 -13.97 -12.93 -20.18
CA ILE A 188 -14.22 -12.94 -21.62
C ILE A 188 -13.86 -11.57 -22.22
N ASP A 189 -14.07 -10.50 -21.46
CA ASP A 189 -13.79 -9.13 -21.90
C ASP A 189 -12.29 -8.84 -21.89
N LYS A 190 -11.80 -8.28 -23.01
CA LYS A 190 -10.38 -8.00 -23.21
C LYS A 190 -9.85 -6.95 -22.23
N LEU A 191 -10.64 -5.92 -21.93
CA LEU A 191 -10.23 -4.83 -21.05
C LEU A 191 -10.15 -5.32 -19.60
N GLN A 192 -11.05 -6.20 -19.18
CA GLN A 192 -10.95 -6.92 -17.89
C GLN A 192 -9.71 -7.81 -17.82
N ALA A 193 -9.42 -8.57 -18.88
CA ALA A 193 -8.23 -9.41 -18.95
C ALA A 193 -6.94 -8.58 -18.80
N GLU A 194 -6.89 -7.44 -19.50
CA GLU A 194 -5.79 -6.48 -19.42
C GLU A 194 -5.66 -5.90 -17.99
N PHE A 195 -6.76 -5.47 -17.38
CA PHE A 195 -6.76 -4.97 -16.00
C PHE A 195 -6.21 -6.00 -15.01
N ILE A 196 -6.66 -7.25 -15.07
CA ILE A 196 -6.19 -8.32 -14.17
C ILE A 196 -4.70 -8.59 -14.37
N LYS A 197 -4.24 -8.61 -15.64
CA LYS A 197 -2.82 -8.78 -15.97
C LYS A 197 -1.97 -7.64 -15.39
N VAL A 198 -2.44 -6.40 -15.46
CA VAL A 198 -1.76 -5.25 -14.85
C VAL A 198 -1.81 -5.34 -13.33
N TYR A 199 -2.95 -5.67 -12.73
CA TYR A 199 -3.14 -5.73 -11.28
C TYR A 199 -2.25 -6.78 -10.59
N GLY A 200 -2.09 -7.95 -11.21
CA GLY A 200 -1.17 -9.00 -10.75
C GLY A 200 0.26 -8.88 -11.26
N GLY A 201 0.51 -7.98 -12.22
CA GLY A 201 1.80 -7.86 -12.88
C GLY A 201 2.90 -7.35 -11.96
N ALA A 202 4.15 -7.49 -12.40
CA ALA A 202 5.35 -7.17 -11.62
C ALA A 202 5.39 -5.73 -11.05
N LYS A 203 4.70 -4.78 -11.69
CA LYS A 203 4.64 -3.37 -11.22
C LYS A 203 3.65 -3.14 -10.08
N VAL A 204 2.55 -3.91 -10.03
CA VAL A 204 1.44 -3.68 -9.10
C VAL A 204 1.42 -4.71 -8.00
N HIS A 205 1.70 -5.98 -8.32
CA HIS A 205 1.79 -7.09 -7.36
C HIS A 205 0.61 -7.13 -6.37
N GLY A 206 -0.61 -6.89 -6.85
CA GLY A 206 -1.82 -6.83 -6.02
C GLY A 206 -1.99 -5.56 -5.17
N ASN A 207 -1.00 -4.66 -5.11
CA ASN A 207 -1.08 -3.37 -4.44
C ASN A 207 -1.76 -2.34 -5.35
N TYR A 208 -3.09 -2.25 -5.22
CA TYR A 208 -3.96 -1.41 -6.06
C TYR A 208 -3.58 0.07 -6.10
N LYS A 209 -2.78 0.58 -5.16
CA LYS A 209 -2.36 1.97 -5.14
C LYS A 209 -1.52 2.35 -6.36
N HIS A 210 -0.78 1.39 -6.94
CA HIS A 210 0.00 1.61 -8.17
C HIS A 210 -0.90 1.79 -9.41
N LEU A 211 -2.16 1.35 -9.38
CA LEU A 211 -3.10 1.52 -10.49
C LEU A 211 -3.46 3.00 -10.75
N ARG A 212 -3.13 3.89 -9.81
CA ARG A 212 -3.45 5.33 -9.89
C ARG A 212 -2.61 6.09 -10.91
N THR A 213 -1.48 5.52 -11.33
CA THR A 213 -0.52 6.08 -12.31
C THR A 213 -0.25 5.15 -13.49
N LEU A 214 -1.00 4.05 -13.59
CA LEU A 214 -0.95 3.13 -14.72
C LEU A 214 -2.21 3.29 -15.57
N TYR A 215 -2.06 3.03 -16.87
CA TYR A 215 -3.06 3.32 -17.88
C TYR A 215 -3.31 2.10 -18.77
N PRO A 216 -4.52 1.95 -19.34
CA PRO A 216 -4.77 0.99 -20.40
C PRO A 216 -3.89 1.22 -21.63
N GLU A 217 -3.57 0.16 -22.35
CA GLU A 217 -2.77 0.20 -23.58
C GLU A 217 -3.41 1.10 -24.65
N GLU A 218 -4.74 1.07 -24.74
CA GLU A 218 -5.51 1.86 -25.72
C GLU A 218 -5.82 3.30 -25.26
N CYS A 219 -5.57 3.66 -23.98
CA CYS A 219 -5.92 4.97 -23.44
C CYS A 219 -4.91 5.45 -22.39
N ASP A 220 -4.10 6.45 -22.74
CA ASP A 220 -3.09 7.05 -21.86
C ASP A 220 -3.63 8.17 -20.94
N GLN A 221 -4.91 8.51 -21.06
CA GLN A 221 -5.49 9.65 -20.34
C GLN A 221 -6.15 9.28 -19.01
N THR A 222 -6.68 8.06 -18.90
CA THR A 222 -7.47 7.63 -17.74
C THR A 222 -6.78 6.46 -17.04
N SER A 223 -6.41 6.63 -15.78
CA SER A 223 -5.73 5.59 -15.02
C SER A 223 -6.65 4.43 -14.67
N TRP A 224 -6.06 3.26 -14.39
CA TRP A 224 -6.79 2.02 -14.14
C TRP A 224 -7.77 2.08 -12.97
N ASP A 225 -7.46 2.81 -11.90
CA ASP A 225 -8.37 3.01 -10.77
C ASP A 225 -9.68 3.69 -11.20
N ILE A 226 -9.59 4.68 -12.09
CA ILE A 226 -10.76 5.39 -12.64
C ILE A 226 -11.52 4.50 -13.62
N VAL A 227 -10.83 3.83 -14.54
CA VAL A 227 -11.46 2.90 -15.52
C VAL A 227 -12.26 1.82 -14.78
N ARG A 228 -11.65 1.21 -13.77
CA ARG A 228 -12.27 0.22 -12.89
C ARG A 228 -13.54 0.79 -12.25
N ASN A 229 -13.44 1.96 -11.60
CA ASN A 229 -14.58 2.55 -10.90
C ASN A 229 -15.72 2.92 -11.84
N ARG A 230 -15.44 3.41 -13.04
CA ARG A 230 -16.49 3.68 -14.04
C ARG A 230 -17.20 2.40 -14.47
N ASN A 231 -16.47 1.31 -14.72
CA ASN A 231 -17.06 0.05 -15.14
C ASN A 231 -17.85 -0.64 -14.01
N ILE A 232 -17.33 -0.67 -12.77
CA ILE A 232 -18.08 -1.18 -11.62
C ILE A 232 -19.39 -0.40 -11.44
N LYS A 233 -19.39 0.92 -11.64
CA LYS A 233 -20.59 1.75 -11.49
C LYS A 233 -21.67 1.31 -12.49
N LYS A 234 -21.30 1.14 -13.76
CA LYS A 234 -22.21 0.67 -14.82
C LYS A 234 -22.79 -0.70 -14.52
N ILE A 235 -21.97 -1.64 -14.03
CA ILE A 235 -22.43 -3.00 -13.72
C ILE A 235 -23.36 -2.99 -12.49
N LEU A 236 -23.04 -2.22 -11.45
CA LEU A 236 -23.91 -2.07 -10.28
C LEU A 236 -25.26 -1.43 -10.63
N GLU A 237 -25.28 -0.48 -11.57
CA GLU A 237 -26.53 0.10 -12.08
C GLU A 237 -27.37 -0.97 -12.80
N LYS A 238 -26.77 -1.80 -13.66
CA LYS A 238 -27.48 -2.93 -14.30
C LYS A 238 -28.04 -3.92 -13.28
N ILE A 239 -27.25 -4.32 -12.28
CA ILE A 239 -27.69 -5.23 -11.21
C ILE A 239 -28.89 -4.64 -10.45
N LYS A 240 -28.89 -3.33 -10.19
CA LYS A 240 -30.02 -2.65 -9.54
C LYS A 240 -31.25 -2.61 -10.44
N THR A 241 -31.10 -2.30 -11.72
CA THR A 241 -32.21 -2.23 -12.68
C THR A 241 -32.86 -3.59 -12.93
N GLU A 242 -32.05 -4.65 -12.98
CA GLU A 242 -32.51 -6.02 -13.24
C GLU A 242 -32.87 -6.78 -11.95
N GLU A 243 -32.75 -6.15 -10.77
CA GLU A 243 -32.88 -6.75 -9.44
C GLU A 243 -32.14 -8.11 -9.30
N SER A 244 -31.01 -8.21 -10.00
CA SER A 244 -30.26 -9.46 -10.12
C SER A 244 -29.56 -9.81 -8.81
N LYS A 245 -29.65 -11.08 -8.42
CA LYS A 245 -28.86 -11.60 -7.29
C LYS A 245 -27.39 -11.66 -7.68
N LEU A 246 -26.50 -11.53 -6.69
CA LEU A 246 -25.06 -11.68 -6.91
C LEU A 246 -24.64 -13.16 -7.04
N PHE A 247 -25.37 -14.06 -6.38
CA PHE A 247 -25.12 -15.49 -6.44
C PHE A 247 -26.39 -16.22 -6.86
N ASN A 248 -26.20 -17.28 -7.64
CA ASN A 248 -27.24 -18.22 -7.99
C ASN A 248 -27.69 -18.99 -6.74
N VAL A 249 -29.00 -19.20 -6.62
CA VAL A 249 -29.59 -19.90 -5.48
C VAL A 249 -29.32 -21.41 -5.54
N GLU A 250 -29.21 -21.97 -6.75
CA GLU A 250 -29.12 -23.41 -6.97
C GLU A 250 -27.73 -23.97 -6.75
N ASP A 251 -26.69 -23.29 -7.27
CA ASP A 251 -25.32 -23.79 -7.27
C ASP A 251 -24.34 -22.95 -6.42
N GLY A 252 -24.83 -21.85 -5.84
CA GLY A 252 -24.01 -20.95 -5.03
C GLY A 252 -22.92 -20.21 -5.81
N LYS A 253 -22.92 -20.28 -7.15
CA LYS A 253 -21.92 -19.60 -7.99
C LYS A 253 -22.25 -18.11 -8.15
N PRO A 254 -21.24 -17.23 -8.33
CA PRO A 254 -21.47 -15.86 -8.75
C PRO A 254 -22.24 -15.82 -10.07
N THR A 255 -23.21 -14.91 -10.18
CA THR A 255 -23.90 -14.63 -11.45
C THR A 255 -22.95 -14.02 -12.45
N GLU A 256 -23.33 -13.97 -13.74
CA GLU A 256 -22.50 -13.38 -14.78
C GLU A 256 -22.15 -11.91 -14.49
N LEU A 257 -23.13 -11.11 -14.04
CA LEU A 257 -22.90 -9.73 -13.64
C LEU A 257 -21.98 -9.62 -12.41
N HIS A 258 -22.11 -10.54 -11.45
CA HIS A 258 -21.21 -10.57 -10.30
C HIS A 258 -19.80 -10.98 -10.70
N MET A 259 -19.65 -11.91 -11.66
CA MET A 259 -18.35 -12.25 -12.21
C MET A 259 -17.68 -11.05 -12.87
N GLN A 260 -18.42 -10.25 -13.64
CA GLN A 260 -17.87 -9.03 -14.20
C GLN A 260 -17.37 -8.05 -13.12
N LEU A 261 -18.06 -7.93 -11.98
CA LEU A 261 -17.57 -7.14 -10.85
C LEU A 261 -16.26 -7.70 -10.28
N ILE A 262 -16.19 -9.03 -10.12
CA ILE A 262 -15.02 -9.72 -9.55
C ILE A 262 -13.81 -9.56 -10.46
N HIS A 263 -14.00 -9.60 -11.79
CA HIS A 263 -12.95 -9.33 -12.77
C HIS A 263 -12.44 -7.88 -12.70
N TRP A 264 -13.26 -6.94 -12.24
CA TRP A 264 -12.84 -5.60 -11.83
C TRP A 264 -12.29 -5.54 -10.39
N ALA A 265 -11.86 -6.67 -9.82
CA ALA A 265 -11.39 -6.79 -8.45
C ALA A 265 -12.38 -6.24 -7.41
N TYR A 266 -13.68 -6.45 -7.57
CA TYR A 266 -14.69 -5.96 -6.64
C TYR A 266 -15.80 -6.96 -6.37
N SER A 267 -16.22 -7.03 -5.10
CA SER A 267 -17.43 -7.73 -4.71
C SER A 267 -18.02 -7.05 -3.48
N PRO A 268 -19.35 -6.79 -3.44
CA PRO A 268 -20.03 -6.38 -2.21
C PRO A 268 -20.03 -7.46 -1.12
N GLN A 269 -19.73 -8.71 -1.48
CA GLN A 269 -19.76 -9.88 -0.58
C GLN A 269 -18.43 -10.66 -0.70
N PRO A 270 -17.29 -10.10 -0.26
CA PRO A 270 -15.97 -10.72 -0.44
C PRO A 270 -15.84 -12.06 0.30
N ASP A 271 -16.44 -12.20 1.47
CA ASP A 271 -16.39 -13.45 2.25
C ASP A 271 -17.05 -14.63 1.53
N LYS A 272 -18.14 -14.37 0.78
CA LYS A 272 -18.80 -15.40 -0.02
C LYS A 272 -17.95 -15.81 -1.23
N ILE A 273 -17.17 -14.89 -1.80
CA ILE A 273 -16.20 -15.21 -2.86
C ILE A 273 -15.11 -16.13 -2.32
N LYS A 274 -14.58 -15.82 -1.14
CA LYS A 274 -13.60 -16.68 -0.48
C LYS A 274 -14.17 -18.09 -0.24
N ALA A 275 -15.37 -18.19 0.31
CA ALA A 275 -16.04 -19.48 0.54
C ALA A 275 -16.25 -20.26 -0.78
N TYR A 276 -16.65 -19.56 -1.85
CA TYR A 276 -16.82 -20.17 -3.18
C TYR A 276 -15.50 -20.71 -3.75
N ILE A 277 -14.41 -19.96 -3.63
CA ILE A 277 -13.07 -20.41 -4.06
C ILE A 277 -12.63 -21.65 -3.26
N GLU A 278 -12.82 -21.64 -1.94
CA GLU A 278 -12.51 -22.79 -1.09
C GLU A 278 -13.33 -24.03 -1.46
N GLN A 279 -14.61 -23.85 -1.82
CA GLN A 279 -15.45 -24.94 -2.32
C GLN A 279 -14.93 -25.49 -3.65
N MET A 280 -14.62 -24.62 -4.62
CA MET A 280 -14.05 -25.06 -5.89
C MET A 280 -12.74 -25.83 -5.70
N ALA A 281 -11.87 -25.37 -4.79
CA ALA A 281 -10.62 -26.05 -4.48
C ALA A 281 -10.85 -27.45 -3.89
N LYS A 282 -11.85 -27.61 -3.00
CA LYS A 282 -12.26 -28.92 -2.47
C LYS A 282 -12.80 -29.83 -3.56
N GLU A 283 -13.65 -29.32 -4.45
CA GLU A 283 -14.19 -30.08 -5.58
C GLU A 283 -13.11 -30.54 -6.56
N LYS A 284 -12.12 -29.68 -6.86
CA LYS A 284 -10.95 -30.02 -7.68
C LYS A 284 -10.14 -31.15 -7.03
N LYS A 285 -9.89 -31.09 -5.72
CA LYS A 285 -9.17 -32.14 -4.97
C LYS A 285 -9.93 -33.46 -4.96
N ALA A 286 -11.23 -33.44 -4.65
CA ALA A 286 -12.06 -34.64 -4.65
C ALA A 286 -12.14 -35.31 -6.04
N LYS A 287 -12.16 -34.52 -7.12
CA LYS A 287 -12.09 -35.06 -8.50
C LYS A 287 -10.72 -35.66 -8.82
N ALA A 288 -9.63 -35.07 -8.34
CA ALA A 288 -8.28 -35.60 -8.54
C ALA A 288 -8.05 -36.90 -7.76
N GLU A 289 -8.57 -37.01 -6.54
CA GLU A 289 -8.50 -38.24 -5.73
C GLU A 289 -9.29 -39.39 -6.34
N LYS A 290 -10.50 -39.11 -6.88
CA LYS A 290 -11.27 -40.12 -7.63
C LYS A 290 -10.52 -40.64 -8.86
N ARG A 291 -9.86 -39.76 -9.62
CA ARG A 291 -9.05 -40.15 -10.79
C ARG A 291 -7.84 -41.02 -10.40
N LYS A 292 -7.19 -40.74 -9.26
CA LYS A 292 -6.09 -41.58 -8.76
C LYS A 292 -6.53 -42.98 -8.30
N CYS A 293 -7.75 -43.12 -7.78
CA CYS A 293 -8.31 -44.43 -7.46
C CYS A 293 -8.66 -45.23 -8.73
N ASP A 294 -9.20 -44.56 -9.76
CA ASP A 294 -9.53 -45.21 -11.04
C ASP A 294 -8.27 -45.61 -11.84
N GLU A 295 -7.18 -44.83 -11.79
CA GLU A 295 -5.90 -45.19 -12.42
C GLU A 295 -5.22 -46.39 -11.73
N ASN A 296 -5.29 -46.50 -10.40
CA ASN A 296 -4.78 -47.67 -9.68
C ASN A 296 -5.55 -48.97 -9.97
N LEU A 297 -6.80 -48.87 -10.43
CA LEU A 297 -7.59 -50.03 -10.86
C LEU A 297 -7.18 -50.53 -12.26
N HIS A 298 -6.48 -49.72 -13.05
CA HIS A 298 -6.11 -50.08 -14.43
C HIS A 298 -4.68 -50.60 -14.60
N GLU A 299 -3.82 -50.50 -13.58
CA GLU A 299 -2.48 -51.13 -13.56
C GLU A 299 -2.47 -52.58 -13.04
N MET A 300 -3.61 -53.12 -12.59
CA MET A 300 -3.74 -54.52 -12.21
C MET A 300 -4.08 -55.38 -13.44
N ASN A 301 -3.05 -55.92 -14.09
CA ASN A 301 -3.17 -56.83 -15.24
C ASN A 301 -3.45 -58.30 -14.85
N ASP A 302 -3.74 -58.59 -13.57
CA ASP A 302 -4.02 -59.94 -13.10
C ASP A 302 -5.47 -60.08 -12.58
N PRO A 303 -6.35 -60.83 -13.27
CA PRO A 303 -7.74 -61.04 -12.87
C PRO A 303 -7.94 -61.74 -11.52
N GLU A 304 -6.91 -62.41 -10.96
CA GLU A 304 -7.04 -63.13 -9.68
C GLU A 304 -6.96 -62.19 -8.45
N GLU A 305 -6.19 -61.10 -8.50
CA GLU A 305 -6.05 -60.14 -7.38
C GLU A 305 -7.30 -59.27 -7.15
N ILE A 306 -8.11 -59.06 -8.21
CA ILE A 306 -9.35 -58.26 -8.15
C ILE A 306 -10.45 -59.04 -7.40
N LYS A 307 -10.47 -60.36 -7.51
CA LYS A 307 -11.48 -61.22 -6.87
C LYS A 307 -11.24 -61.33 -5.35
N GLU A 308 -10.00 -61.45 -4.93
CA GLU A 308 -9.64 -61.67 -3.52
C GLU A 308 -9.95 -60.44 -2.62
N LYS A 309 -9.94 -59.23 -3.20
CA LYS A 309 -10.33 -58.00 -2.48
C LYS A 309 -11.83 -57.70 -2.52
N MET A 310 -12.57 -58.19 -3.51
CA MET A 310 -14.04 -58.09 -3.50
C MET A 310 -14.68 -59.03 -2.49
N GLU A 311 -14.02 -60.15 -2.16
CA GLU A 311 -14.55 -61.16 -1.23
C GLU A 311 -14.19 -60.89 0.25
N ASN A 312 -13.16 -60.07 0.53
CA ASN A 312 -12.69 -59.76 1.89
C ASN A 312 -12.92 -58.31 2.38
N GLY A 313 -13.78 -57.54 1.71
CA GLY A 313 -14.19 -56.23 2.21
C GLY A 313 -15.08 -56.34 3.47
N PRO A 314 -14.89 -55.51 4.51
CA PRO A 314 -15.62 -55.64 5.77
C PRO A 314 -17.12 -55.39 5.55
N SER A 315 -17.93 -56.42 5.86
CA SER A 315 -19.39 -56.37 5.84
C SER A 315 -19.91 -55.37 6.91
N PRO A 316 -20.99 -54.61 6.63
CA PRO A 316 -21.51 -53.63 7.57
C PRO A 316 -22.25 -54.32 8.73
N GLU A 317 -21.65 -54.32 9.93
CA GLU A 317 -22.35 -54.73 11.14
C GLU A 317 -23.51 -53.78 11.45
N LYS A 318 -24.72 -54.32 11.30
CA LYS A 318 -25.97 -53.78 11.85
C LYS A 318 -25.86 -53.69 13.37
N LYS A 319 -25.82 -52.48 13.93
CA LYS A 319 -26.18 -52.24 15.34
C LYS A 319 -27.70 -52.36 15.52
N VAL A 320 -28.14 -53.54 15.95
CA VAL A 320 -29.46 -53.78 16.53
C VAL A 320 -29.40 -53.45 18.03
N LYS A 321 -30.43 -52.74 18.51
CA LYS A 321 -30.69 -52.40 19.92
C LYS A 321 -30.79 -53.65 20.81
N ALA A 322 -30.37 -53.53 22.06
CA ALA A 322 -30.93 -54.33 23.15
C ALA A 322 -31.12 -53.45 24.41
N SER A 323 -32.37 -53.51 24.89
CA SER A 323 -32.94 -53.32 26.24
C SER A 323 -32.26 -52.38 27.23
#